data_AF-A0A6V6XZ96-F1
#
_entry.id   AF-A0A6V6XZ96-F1
#
_cell.length_a   1.000
_cell.length_b   1.000
_cell.length_c   1.000
_cell.angle_alpha   90.00
_cell.angle_beta   90.00
_cell.angle_gamma   90.00
#
_symmetry.space_group_name_H-M   'P 1'
#
loop_
_entity.id
_entity.type
_entity.pdbx_description
1 polymer ?
#
loop_
_entity_poly.entity_id
_entity_poly.type
_entity_poly.pdbx_seq_one_letter_code
_entity_poly.pdbx_strand_id
1 'polypeptide(L)'
;MKKKGFTLIELIIVIAILALLIAIAIPKYQRSNLSAQATTHNANVRVIKNAAILYSVDHPDENTISMDAIKPYLESKNLPKPAKALNKDSFSVTISDGQVIVTPGPVKVSNNQLVEDNSQQ
;
A
#
# COMPACT_ATOMS: atom_id res chain seq x y z
N MET A 1 12.53 -40.02 -40.63
CA MET A 1 11.65 -38.85 -40.41
C MET A 1 12.51 -37.60 -40.25
N LYS A 2 12.44 -36.62 -41.18
CA LYS A 2 13.21 -35.37 -41.04
C LYS A 2 12.52 -34.49 -40.00
N LYS A 3 13.14 -34.31 -38.83
CA LYS A 3 12.66 -33.33 -37.84
C LYS A 3 12.90 -31.94 -38.42
N LYS A 4 11.83 -31.15 -38.60
CA LYS A 4 11.96 -29.71 -38.88
C LYS A 4 12.42 -29.05 -37.57
N GLY A 5 13.64 -28.52 -37.58
CA GLY A 5 14.17 -27.70 -36.48
C GLY A 5 13.63 -26.28 -36.59
N PHE A 6 13.52 -25.61 -35.45
CA PHE A 6 13.21 -24.18 -35.37
C PHE A 6 14.35 -23.37 -36.00
N THR A 7 14.04 -22.35 -36.80
CA THR A 7 15.08 -21.50 -37.38
C THR A 7 15.53 -20.44 -36.36
N LEU A 8 16.79 -20.01 -36.46
CA LEU A 8 17.32 -18.95 -35.60
C LEU A 8 16.58 -17.62 -35.84
N ILE A 9 16.15 -17.35 -37.08
CA ILE A 9 15.43 -16.12 -37.42
C ILE A 9 14.04 -16.09 -36.78
N GLU A 10 13.33 -17.21 -36.73
CA GLU A 10 12.03 -17.31 -36.04
C GLU A 10 12.18 -16.97 -34.56
N LEU A 11 13.24 -17.47 -33.91
CA LEU A 11 13.48 -17.17 -32.49
C LEU A 11 13.82 -15.69 -32.26
N ILE A 12 14.61 -15.08 -33.15
CA ILE A 12 15.02 -13.68 -33.04
C ILE A 12 13.83 -12.73 -33.16
N ILE A 13 12.92 -12.98 -34.09
CA ILE A 13 11.72 -12.14 -34.27
C ILE A 13 10.82 -12.22 -33.03
N VAL A 14 10.67 -13.41 -32.45
CA VAL A 14 9.85 -13.62 -31.24
C VAL A 14 10.42 -12.84 -30.06
N ILE A 15 11.73 -12.93 -29.79
CA ILE A 15 12.33 -12.18 -28.67
C ILE A 15 12.28 -10.67 -28.91
N ALA A 16 12.39 -10.21 -30.16
CA ALA A 16 12.30 -8.79 -30.51
C ALA A 16 10.90 -8.22 -30.19
N ILE A 17 9.84 -8.95 -30.56
CA ILE A 17 8.46 -8.55 -30.25
C ILE A 17 8.20 -8.63 -28.74
N LEU A 18 8.70 -9.67 -28.05
CA LEU A 18 8.57 -9.78 -26.59
C LEU A 18 9.26 -8.60 -25.88
N ALA A 19 10.45 -8.20 -26.31
CA ALA A 19 11.16 -7.05 -25.74
C ALA A 19 10.36 -5.75 -25.89
N LEU A 20 9.74 -5.53 -27.06
CA LEU A 20 8.89 -4.37 -27.32
C LEU A 20 7.67 -4.33 -26.38
N LEU A 21 6.99 -5.47 -26.19
CA LEU A 21 5.84 -5.57 -25.30
C LEU A 21 6.24 -5.30 -23.84
N ILE A 22 7.35 -5.88 -23.38
CA ILE A 22 7.86 -5.71 -22.02
C ILE A 22 8.23 -4.25 -21.74
N ALA A 23 8.84 -3.56 -22.70
CA ALA A 23 9.23 -2.15 -22.56
C ALA A 23 8.05 -1.24 -22.19
N ILE A 24 6.86 -1.50 -22.74
CA ILE A 24 5.64 -0.73 -22.45
C ILE A 24 4.91 -1.30 -21.21
N ALA A 25 4.95 -2.62 -21.02
CA ALA A 25 4.22 -3.30 -19.95
C ALA A 25 4.77 -3.01 -18.55
N ILE A 26 6.10 -3.02 -18.36
CA ILE A 26 6.74 -2.83 -17.06
C ILE A 26 6.35 -1.51 -16.39
N PRO A 27 6.53 -0.31 -17.01
CA PRO A 27 6.24 0.96 -16.34
C PRO A 27 4.74 1.10 -16.01
N LYS A 28 3.88 0.62 -16.90
CA LYS A 28 2.42 0.61 -16.68
C LYS A 28 2.05 -0.28 -15.50
N TYR A 29 2.62 -1.47 -15.43
CA TYR A 29 2.39 -2.41 -14.33
C TYR A 29 2.86 -1.82 -12.99
N GLN A 30 4.06 -1.22 -12.95
CA GLN A 30 4.59 -0.57 -11.74
C GLN A 30 3.65 0.51 -11.21
N ARG A 31 3.18 1.41 -12.07
CA ARG A 31 2.25 2.49 -11.67
C ARG A 31 0.91 1.96 -11.18
N SER A 32 0.37 0.94 -11.84
CA SER A 32 -0.88 0.28 -11.43
C SER A 32 -0.74 -0.38 -10.05
N ASN A 33 0.35 -1.12 -9.84
CA ASN A 33 0.64 -1.77 -8.57
C ASN A 33 0.84 -0.75 -7.42
N LEU A 34 1.51 0.37 -7.68
CA LEU A 34 1.63 1.47 -6.69
C LEU A 34 0.27 2.09 -6.37
N SER A 35 -0.59 2.27 -7.39
CA SER A 35 -1.94 2.82 -7.18
C SER A 35 -2.79 1.88 -6.32
N ALA A 36 -2.74 0.57 -6.58
CA ALA A 36 -3.40 -0.42 -5.74
C ALA A 36 -2.88 -0.40 -4.29
N GLN A 37 -1.55 -0.32 -4.10
CA GLN A 37 -0.95 -0.20 -2.78
C GLN A 37 -1.39 1.08 -2.05
N ALA A 38 -1.46 2.22 -2.73
CA ALA A 38 -1.93 3.49 -2.16
C ALA A 38 -3.38 3.39 -1.71
N THR A 39 -4.27 2.84 -2.55
CA THR A 39 -5.69 2.67 -2.21
C THR A 39 -5.87 1.77 -1.00
N THR A 40 -5.21 0.62 -0.95
CA THR A 40 -5.27 -0.30 0.21
C THR A 40 -4.68 0.35 1.45
N HIS A 41 -3.57 1.06 1.33
CA HIS A 41 -2.96 1.77 2.46
C HIS A 41 -3.90 2.83 3.04
N ASN A 42 -4.51 3.66 2.19
CA ASN A 42 -5.42 4.71 2.64
C ASN A 42 -6.69 4.13 3.28
N ALA A 43 -7.17 2.99 2.79
CA ALA A 43 -8.25 2.25 3.45
C ALA A 43 -7.83 1.76 4.84
N ASN A 44 -6.62 1.17 4.96
CA ASN A 44 -6.07 0.71 6.24
C ASN A 44 -5.89 1.87 7.23
N VAL A 45 -5.40 3.03 6.79
CA VAL A 45 -5.28 4.26 7.61
C VAL A 45 -6.64 4.65 8.19
N ARG A 46 -7.70 4.65 7.37
CA ARG A 46 -9.06 4.97 7.82
C ARG A 46 -9.59 3.95 8.82
N VAL A 47 -9.37 2.66 8.58
CA VAL A 47 -9.77 1.58 9.50
C VAL A 47 -9.09 1.77 10.87
N ILE A 48 -7.78 2.02 10.90
CA ILE A 48 -7.04 2.27 12.15
C ILE A 48 -7.51 3.55 12.82
N LYS A 49 -7.69 4.64 12.05
CA LYS A 49 -8.16 5.92 12.60
C LYS A 49 -9.51 5.76 13.28
N ASN A 50 -10.45 5.07 12.64
CA ASN A 50 -11.77 4.80 13.22
C ASN A 50 -11.68 3.94 14.48
N ALA A 51 -10.86 2.88 14.45
CA ALA A 51 -10.65 2.01 15.61
C ALA A 51 -10.06 2.77 16.80
N ALA A 52 -9.10 3.66 16.54
CA ALA A 52 -8.49 4.51 17.54
C ALA A 52 -9.46 5.58 18.08
N ILE A 53 -10.32 6.16 17.24
CA ILE A 53 -11.37 7.08 17.70
C ILE A 53 -12.33 6.35 18.64
N LEU A 54 -12.78 5.14 18.29
CA LEU A 54 -13.64 4.33 19.15
C LEU A 54 -12.95 4.00 20.49
N TYR A 55 -11.67 3.63 20.45
CA TYR A 55 -10.88 3.40 21.67
C TYR A 55 -10.84 4.63 22.57
N SER A 56 -10.58 5.82 22.02
CA SER A 56 -10.54 7.07 22.77
C SER A 56 -11.88 7.47 23.39
N VAL A 57 -13.00 7.06 22.78
CA VAL A 57 -14.34 7.27 23.35
C VAL A 57 -14.56 6.37 24.58
N ASP A 58 -14.10 5.11 24.51
CA ASP A 58 -14.23 4.17 25.63
C ASP A 58 -13.23 4.46 26.78
N HIS A 59 -12.07 5.07 26.45
CA HIS A 59 -10.98 5.36 27.39
C HIS A 59 -10.61 6.85 27.38
N PRO A 60 -11.50 7.75 27.85
CA PRO A 60 -11.32 9.20 27.74
C PRO A 60 -10.13 9.74 28.56
N ASP A 61 -9.68 9.01 29.58
CA ASP A 61 -8.58 9.42 30.46
C ASP A 61 -7.19 8.95 29.94
N GLU A 62 -7.16 8.15 28.87
CA GLU A 62 -5.92 7.64 28.29
C GLU A 62 -5.48 8.47 27.08
N ASN A 63 -4.35 9.17 27.22
CA ASN A 63 -3.78 10.00 26.16
C ASN A 63 -2.82 9.24 25.21
N THR A 64 -2.64 7.93 25.41
CA THR A 64 -1.74 7.11 24.59
C THR A 64 -2.50 5.92 24.02
N ILE A 65 -2.46 5.76 22.70
CA ILE A 65 -3.13 4.65 22.01
C ILE A 65 -2.07 3.67 21.53
N SER A 66 -2.01 2.49 22.17
CA SER A 66 -1.20 1.38 21.66
C SER A 66 -1.92 0.66 20.52
N MET A 67 -1.16 0.19 19.52
CA MET A 67 -1.71 -0.59 18.41
C MET A 67 -2.34 -1.93 18.86
N ASP A 68 -1.89 -2.47 19.99
CA ASP A 68 -2.50 -3.69 20.55
C ASP A 68 -3.87 -3.40 21.20
N ALA A 69 -4.05 -2.20 21.75
CA ALA A 69 -5.26 -1.79 22.45
C ALA A 69 -6.44 -1.57 21.47
N ILE A 70 -6.14 -1.21 20.22
CA ILE A 70 -7.16 -1.02 19.18
C ILE A 70 -7.59 -2.34 18.49
N LYS A 71 -6.89 -3.47 18.71
CA LYS A 71 -7.22 -4.76 18.09
C LYS A 71 -8.68 -5.21 18.27
N PRO A 72 -9.32 -5.04 19.44
CA PRO A 72 -10.72 -5.41 19.64
C PRO A 72 -11.70 -4.60 18.78
N TYR A 73 -11.28 -3.42 18.34
CA TYR A 73 -12.07 -2.48 17.53
C TYR A 73 -11.87 -2.72 16.01
N LEU A 74 -11.04 -3.69 15.64
CA LEU A 74 -10.84 -4.11 14.25
C LEU A 74 -11.73 -5.32 13.93
N GLU A 75 -12.47 -5.25 12.83
CA GLU A 75 -13.29 -6.38 12.35
C GLU A 75 -12.43 -7.62 12.06
N SER A 76 -11.26 -7.39 11.46
CA SER A 76 -10.22 -8.41 11.38
C SER A 76 -9.37 -8.31 12.64
N LYS A 77 -9.32 -9.36 13.45
CA LYS A 77 -8.42 -9.47 14.62
C LYS A 77 -6.91 -9.34 14.27
N ASN A 78 -6.59 -9.12 12.99
CA ASN A 78 -5.25 -8.88 12.47
C ASN A 78 -5.05 -7.39 12.20
N LEU A 79 -3.89 -6.88 12.61
CA LEU A 79 -3.48 -5.51 12.34
C LEU A 79 -3.18 -5.32 10.85
N PRO A 80 -3.84 -4.36 10.18
CA PRO A 80 -3.49 -4.04 8.81
C PRO A 80 -2.07 -3.47 8.72
N LYS A 81 -1.36 -3.77 7.63
CA LYS A 81 0.03 -3.34 7.41
C LYS A 81 0.10 -2.13 6.48
N PRO A 82 1.12 -1.26 6.65
CA PRO A 82 1.39 -0.19 5.70
C PRO A 82 1.69 -0.73 4.30
N ALA A 83 1.58 0.12 3.27
CA ALA A 83 1.99 -0.26 1.92
C ALA A 83 3.47 -0.64 1.93
N LYS A 84 3.81 -1.77 1.31
CA LYS A 84 5.20 -2.27 1.23
C LYS A 84 6.16 -1.22 0.67
N ALA A 85 5.70 -0.42 -0.29
CA ALA A 85 6.48 0.67 -0.89
C ALA A 85 6.88 1.79 0.11
N LEU A 86 6.30 1.85 1.30
CA LEU A 86 6.68 2.82 2.34
C LEU A 86 7.83 2.35 3.24
N ASN A 87 8.24 1.08 3.16
CA ASN A 87 9.26 0.47 4.04
C ASN A 87 8.97 0.71 5.54
N LYS A 88 7.70 0.58 5.94
CA LYS A 88 7.25 0.69 7.34
C LYS A 88 6.57 -0.61 7.75
N ASP A 89 6.95 -1.14 8.91
CA ASP A 89 6.48 -2.44 9.37
C ASP A 89 5.13 -2.38 10.11
N SER A 90 4.81 -1.23 10.69
CA SER A 90 3.58 -1.01 11.45
C SER A 90 3.07 0.43 11.30
N PHE A 91 1.78 0.59 11.58
CA PHE A 91 1.20 1.90 11.86
C PHE A 91 1.39 2.26 13.34
N SER A 92 1.34 3.54 13.63
CA SER A 92 1.34 4.13 14.97
C SER A 92 0.22 5.14 15.05
N VAL A 93 -0.42 5.24 16.21
CA VAL A 93 -1.46 6.21 16.48
C VAL A 93 -0.98 7.18 17.53
N THR A 94 -1.08 8.47 17.26
CA THR A 94 -0.78 9.54 18.20
C THR A 94 -1.97 10.46 18.35
N ILE A 95 -2.19 10.96 19.56
CA ILE A 95 -3.19 12.01 19.80
C ILE A 95 -2.42 13.34 19.82
N SER A 96 -2.75 14.25 18.90
CA SER A 96 -2.29 15.64 18.93
C SER A 96 -3.51 16.54 18.93
N ASP A 97 -3.58 17.47 19.88
CA ASP A 97 -4.66 18.47 19.96
C ASP A 97 -6.08 17.88 19.96
N GLY A 98 -6.26 16.72 20.61
CA GLY A 98 -7.53 16.01 20.67
C GLY A 98 -7.92 15.28 19.38
N GLN A 99 -7.02 15.22 18.39
CA GLN A 99 -7.21 14.49 17.15
C GLN A 99 -6.35 13.24 17.07
N VAL A 100 -6.96 12.15 16.63
CA VAL A 100 -6.28 10.89 16.33
C VAL A 100 -5.56 10.99 15.00
N ILE A 101 -4.23 10.90 15.05
CA ILE A 101 -3.33 10.91 13.88
C ILE A 101 -2.76 9.50 13.72
N VAL A 102 -2.84 8.97 12.49
CA VAL A 102 -2.24 7.67 12.13
C VAL A 102 -1.01 7.92 11.28
N THR A 103 0.12 7.34 11.68
CA THR A 103 1.39 7.39 10.96
C THR A 103 1.81 5.97 10.58
N PRO A 104 2.16 5.68 9.31
CA PRO A 104 2.14 6.57 8.16
C PRO A 104 0.73 7.02 7.79
N GLY A 105 0.60 8.28 7.37
CA GLY A 105 -0.66 8.89 6.96
C GLY A 105 -1.11 8.44 5.56
N PRO A 106 -2.23 8.99 5.04
CA PRO A 106 -2.67 8.69 3.69
C PRO A 106 -1.59 9.07 2.66
N VAL A 107 -1.52 8.31 1.57
CA VAL A 107 -0.51 8.48 0.51
C VAL A 107 -1.13 8.55 -0.87
N LYS A 108 -0.41 9.19 -1.80
CA LYS A 108 -0.74 9.27 -3.22
C LYS A 108 0.42 8.83 -4.09
N VAL A 109 0.12 8.40 -5.30
CA VAL A 109 1.14 8.04 -6.28
C VAL A 109 1.63 9.31 -6.97
N SER A 110 2.92 9.62 -6.83
CA SER A 110 3.59 10.71 -7.53
C SER A 110 4.96 10.24 -8.02
N ASN A 111 5.33 10.57 -9.27
CA ASN A 111 6.63 10.22 -9.86
C ASN A 111 7.05 8.75 -9.67
N ASN A 112 6.12 7.80 -9.86
CA ASN A 112 6.36 6.36 -9.66
C ASN A 112 6.75 5.96 -8.22
N GLN A 113 6.38 6.76 -7.23
CA GLN A 113 6.58 6.48 -5.81
C GLN A 113 5.31 6.81 -5.01
N LEU A 114 5.25 6.30 -3.78
CA LEU A 114 4.23 6.72 -2.81
C LEU A 114 4.76 7.92 -2.05
N VAL A 115 3.97 8.99 -2.01
CA VAL A 115 4.27 10.22 -1.28
C VAL A 115 3.11 10.51 -0.36
N GLU A 116 3.38 11.06 0.82
CA GLU A 116 2.35 11.47 1.77
C GLU A 116 1.34 12.43 1.12
N ASP A 117 0.07 12.20 1.39
CA ASP A 117 -1.03 12.99 0.90
C ASP A 117 -1.52 13.96 1.97
N ASN A 118 -0.82 15.09 2.07
CA ASN A 118 -1.14 16.17 3.02
C ASN A 118 -2.42 16.95 2.65
N SER A 119 -3.14 16.52 1.60
CA SER A 119 -4.43 17.12 1.19
C SER A 119 -5.60 16.67 2.09
N GLN A 120 -5.40 15.68 2.94
CA GLN A 120 -6.42 15.00 3.76
C GLN A 120 -6.15 15.16 5.27
N GLN A 121 -5.19 16.02 5.65
CA GLN A 121 -4.93 16.44 7.04
C GLN A 121 -5.68 17.73 7.33
#